data_AF-A0A0W0TI27-F1
#
_entry.id   AF-A0A0W0TI27-F1
#
_cell.length_a   1.000
_cell.length_b   1.000
_cell.length_c   1.000
_cell.angle_alpha   90.00
_cell.angle_beta   90.00
_cell.angle_gamma   90.00
#
_symmetry.space_group_name_H-M   'P 1'
#
loop_
_entity.id
_entity.type
_entity.pdbx_description
1 polymer ?
#
loop_
_entity_poly.entity_id
_entity_poly.type
_entity_poly.pdbx_seq_one_letter_code
_entity_poly.pdbx_strand_id
1 'polypeptide(L)' 'MLITQEKEDDKIQFRIRMHASVLKEIEDYCQWAGIQYKDYFIQRACEYIFTHDEEWINYKNKIQ' A
#
# COMPACT_ATOMS: atom_id res chain seq x y z
N MET A 1 -19.03 -5.96 26.62
CA MET A 1 -18.07 -6.00 25.50
C MET A 1 -18.12 -4.65 24.82
N LEU A 2 -17.04 -3.87 24.91
CA LEU A 2 -16.89 -2.69 24.07
C LEU A 2 -16.58 -3.21 22.68
N ILE A 3 -17.59 -3.23 21.80
CA ILE A 3 -17.36 -3.42 20.38
C ILE A 3 -16.79 -2.09 19.91
N THR A 4 -15.47 -1.94 19.97
CA THR A 4 -14.79 -0.93 19.16
C THR A 4 -15.08 -1.31 17.72
N GLN A 5 -16.06 -0.65 17.11
CA GLN A 5 -16.07 -0.52 15.66
C GLN A 5 -14.74 0.18 15.34
N GLU A 6 -13.76 -0.58 14.83
CA GLU A 6 -12.70 0.02 14.05
C GLU A 6 -13.42 0.88 13.02
N LYS A 7 -13.27 2.21 13.15
CA LYS A 7 -13.78 3.12 12.14
C LYS A 7 -13.25 2.58 10.83
N GLU A 8 -14.13 2.29 9.88
CA GLU A 8 -13.72 2.09 8.50
C GLU A 8 -12.73 3.20 8.18
N ASP A 9 -11.45 2.84 8.11
CA ASP A 9 -10.33 3.75 7.98
C ASP A 9 -10.64 4.74 6.86
N ASP A 10 -10.18 5.99 7.02
CA ASP A 10 -10.30 7.09 6.06
C ASP A 10 -9.59 6.78 4.72
N LYS A 11 -9.99 5.70 4.04
CA LYS A 11 -9.47 5.24 2.77
C LYS A 11 -9.92 6.21 1.70
N ILE A 12 -8.96 6.97 1.18
CA ILE A 12 -9.19 7.91 0.10
C ILE A 12 -9.00 7.18 -1.23
N GLN A 13 -10.03 7.20 -2.07
CA GLN A 13 -9.89 6.74 -3.45
C GLN A 13 -9.04 7.74 -4.24
N PHE A 14 -8.03 7.23 -4.95
CA PHE A 14 -7.22 8.02 -5.85
C PHE A 14 -7.03 7.28 -7.18
N ARG A 15 -6.85 8.06 -8.26
CA ARG A 15 -6.68 7.51 -9.61
C ARG A 15 -5.19 7.45 -9.95
N ILE A 16 -4.73 6.25 -10.32
CA ILE A 16 -3.34 6.02 -10.73
C ILE A 16 -3.29 5.78 -12.24
N ARG A 17 -2.27 6.34 -12.90
CA ARG A 17 -1.85 5.91 -14.24
C ARG A 17 -0.57 5.12 -14.12
N MET A 18 -0.51 3.95 -14.75
CA MET A 18 0.66 3.09 -14.79
C MET A 18 0.71 2.33 -16.11
N HIS A 19 1.87 1.75 -16.43
CA HIS A 19 2.01 0.89 -17.60
C HIS A 19 1.16 -0.38 -17.45
N ALA A 20 0.56 -0.83 -18.56
CA ALA A 20 -0.26 -2.03 -18.58
C ALA A 20 0.51 -3.29 -18.17
N SER A 21 1.81 -3.36 -18.50
CA SER A 21 2.68 -4.46 -18.10
C SER A 21 2.80 -4.57 -16.57
N VAL A 22 2.95 -3.43 -15.89
CA VAL A 22 3.05 -3.38 -14.43
C VAL A 22 1.72 -3.79 -13.79
N LEU A 23 0.60 -3.31 -14.31
CA LEU A 23 -0.71 -3.73 -13.80
C LEU A 23 -0.91 -5.25 -13.92
N LYS A 24 -0.50 -5.84 -15.04
CA LYS A 24 -0.58 -7.29 -15.25
C LYS A 24 0.25 -8.06 -14.23
N GLU A 25 1.48 -7.62 -13.97
CA GLU A 25 2.35 -8.25 -12.99
C GLU A 25 1.78 -8.17 -11.56
N ILE A 26 1.16 -7.03 -11.22
CA ILE A 26 0.43 -6.87 -9.94
C ILE A 26 -0.73 -7.87 -9.85
N GLU A 27 -1.51 -8.02 -10.92
CA GLU A 27 -2.63 -8.97 -10.98
C GLU A 27 -2.16 -10.42 -10.82
N ASP A 28 -1.13 -10.82 -11.57
CA ASP A 28 -0.55 -12.16 -11.51
C ASP A 28 0.01 -12.46 -10.10
N TYR A 29 0.69 -11.48 -9.48
CA TYR A 29 1.20 -11.60 -8.11
C TYR A 29 0.05 -11.73 -7.09
N CYS A 30 -0.96 -10.86 -7.19
CA CYS A 30 -2.11 -10.90 -6.28
C CYS A 30 -2.82 -12.26 -6.36
N GLN A 31 -2.97 -12.81 -7.57
CA GLN A 31 -3.56 -14.13 -7.78
C GLN A 31 -2.72 -15.24 -7.13
N TRP A 32 -1.39 -15.24 -7.36
CA TRP A 32 -0.49 -16.23 -6.78
C TRP A 32 -0.48 -16.18 -5.24
N ALA A 33 -0.48 -14.98 -4.67
CA ALA A 33 -0.41 -14.75 -3.22
C ALA A 33 -1.78 -14.84 -2.52
N GLY A 34 -2.89 -15.02 -3.25
CA GLY A 34 -4.24 -15.03 -2.69
C GLY A 34 -4.71 -13.66 -2.17
N ILE A 35 -4.14 -12.56 -2.68
CA ILE A 35 -4.51 -11.20 -2.31
C ILE A 35 -5.74 -10.77 -3.11
N GLN A 36 -6.84 -10.48 -2.41
CA GLN A 36 -8.11 -10.15 -3.07
C GLN A 36 -8.16 -8.72 -3.63
N TYR A 37 -7.44 -7.78 -3.01
CA TYR A 37 -7.61 -6.36 -3.30
C TYR A 37 -6.30 -5.69 -3.72
N LYS A 38 -6.31 -5.03 -4.88
CA LYS A 38 -5.13 -4.37 -5.45
C LYS A 38 -4.70 -3.14 -4.64
N ASP A 39 -5.65 -2.40 -4.07
CA ASP A 39 -5.37 -1.28 -3.17
C ASP A 39 -4.63 -1.75 -1.93
N TYR A 40 -5.01 -2.91 -1.36
CA TYR A 40 -4.27 -3.53 -0.27
C TYR A 40 -2.82 -3.86 -0.68
N PHE A 41 -2.62 -4.51 -1.82
CA PHE A 41 -1.28 -4.81 -2.32
C PHE A 41 -0.43 -3.54 -2.49
N ILE A 42 -0.98 -2.52 -3.17
CA ILE A 42 -0.30 -1.25 -3.44
C ILE A 42 0.05 -0.54 -2.13
N GLN A 43 -0.90 -0.48 -1.18
CA GLN A 43 -0.67 0.12 0.12
C GLN A 43 0.47 -0.59 0.86
N ARG A 44 0.44 -1.93 0.95
CA ARG A 44 1.48 -2.71 1.62
C ARG A 44 2.84 -2.55 0.97
N ALA A 45 2.91 -2.47 -0.37
CA ALA A 45 4.13 -2.20 -1.08
C ALA A 45 4.72 -0.82 -0.73
N CYS A 46 3.87 0.21 -0.70
CA CYS A 46 4.28 1.56 -0.28
C CYS A 46 4.75 1.59 1.19
N GLU A 47 3.99 0.99 2.11
CA GLU A 47 4.36 0.89 3.54
C GLU A 47 5.70 0.18 3.72
N TYR A 48 5.96 -0.88 2.95
CA TYR A 48 7.23 -1.57 2.96
C TYR A 48 8.37 -0.64 2.52
N ILE A 49 8.21 0.08 1.41
CA ILE A 49 9.20 1.05 0.93
C ILE A 49 9.45 2.12 2.00
N PHE A 50 8.40 2.73 2.58
CA PHE A 50 8.55 3.78 3.59
C PHE A 50 9.29 3.33 4.86
N THR A 51 9.31 2.03 5.16
CA THR A 51 9.96 1.47 6.34
C THR A 51 11.36 0.90 6.05
N HIS A 52 11.74 0.76 4.78
CA HIS A 52 13.03 0.16 4.39
C HIS A 52 13.91 1.08 3.54
N ASP A 53 13.35 2.15 2.98
CA ASP A 53 14.11 3.18 2.27
C ASP A 53 14.84 4.07 3.29
N GLU A 54 16.14 3.83 3.44
CA GLU A 54 16.99 4.58 4.38
C GLU A 54 17.04 6.08 4.05
N GLU A 55 17.01 6.46 2.77
CA GLU A 55 17.00 7.87 2.37
C GLU A 55 15.69 8.54 2.80
N TRP A 56 14.56 7.86 2.58
CA TRP A 56 13.25 8.33 3.02
C TRP A 56 13.16 8.43 4.55
N ILE A 57 13.62 7.41 5.27
CA ILE A 57 13.67 7.40 6.73
C ILE A 57 14.51 8.57 7.25
N ASN A 58 15.71 8.76 6.69
CA ASN A 58 16.61 9.85 7.06
C ASN A 58 15.99 11.22 6.74
N TYR A 59 15.31 11.35 5.61
CA TYR A 59 14.58 12.56 5.24
C TYR A 59 13.48 12.88 6.27
N LYS A 60 12.67 11.89 6.64
CA LYS A 60 11.59 12.05 7.62
C LYS A 60 12.11 12.42 9.01
N ASN A 61 13.22 11.81 9.44
CA ASN A 61 13.86 12.09 10.74
C ASN A 61 14.52 13.48 10.81
N LYS A 62 14.88 14.10 9.68
CA LYS A 62 15.39 15.48 9.65
C LYS A 62 14.31 16.55 9.76
N ILE A 63 13.06 16.19 9.48
CA ILE A 63 11.90 17.10 9.48
C ILE A 63 11.14 17.02 10.81
N GLN A 64 11.49 16.07 11.67
CA GLN A 64 10.88 15.83 12.97
C GLN A 64 11.73 16.42 14.10
#